data_AF-A0A367MBP2-F1
#
_entry.id   AF-A0A367MBP2-F1
#
_cell.length_a   1.000
_cell.length_b   1.000
_cell.length_c   1.000
_cell.angle_alpha   90.00
_cell.angle_beta   90.00
_cell.angle_gamma   90.00
#
_symmetry.space_group_name_H-M   'P 1'
#
loop_
_entity.id
_entity.type
_entity.pdbx_description
1 polymer ?
#
loop_
_entity_poly.entity_id
_entity_poly.type
_entity_poly.pdbx_seq_one_letter_code
_entity_poly.pdbx_strand_id
1 'polypeptide(L)'
;MPENLLTDAKIRSAKSTDRDWKLSDGGGLFLLVKPAGGKLWRWKYRLQGKENLFAIGGFPHVSLAEARAAREKARALVKQGIHPAHERRQVKERNLEALEERKRAKESSFAKVAQAYLAEIKPVFALSSYRTKESRIRKYLSPKFDGMPMSAIGVKQIRPLLEECKSHGAWAALHVKGDLSAIFEF
;
A
#
# COMPACT_ATOMS: atom_id res chain seq x y z
N MET A 1 -7.93 17.81 -35.20
CA MET A 1 -8.08 16.38 -35.55
C MET A 1 -9.26 15.83 -34.78
N PRO A 2 -10.16 15.06 -35.41
CA PRO A 2 -11.30 14.47 -34.70
C PRO A 2 -10.86 13.49 -33.61
N GLU A 3 -11.58 13.50 -32.50
CA GLU A 3 -11.37 12.63 -31.33
C GLU A 3 -12.67 11.84 -31.02
N ASN A 4 -12.55 10.75 -30.27
CA ASN A 4 -13.65 9.91 -29.81
C ASN A 4 -14.43 9.20 -30.93
N LEU A 5 -13.70 8.63 -31.89
CA LEU A 5 -14.25 8.04 -33.12
C LEU A 5 -14.75 6.59 -32.99
N LEU A 6 -14.34 5.87 -31.94
CA LEU A 6 -14.75 4.49 -31.73
C LEU A 6 -16.03 4.38 -30.92
N THR A 7 -16.69 3.24 -31.13
CA THR A 7 -17.83 2.77 -30.36
C THR A 7 -17.55 1.35 -29.87
N ASP A 8 -18.18 0.94 -28.77
CA ASP A 8 -18.00 -0.39 -28.20
C ASP A 8 -18.36 -1.51 -29.19
N ALA A 9 -19.38 -1.29 -30.03
CA ALA A 9 -19.76 -2.21 -31.09
C ALA A 9 -18.61 -2.42 -32.09
N LYS A 10 -17.98 -1.33 -32.56
CA LYS A 10 -16.86 -1.38 -33.51
C LYS A 10 -15.61 -2.03 -32.91
N ILE A 11 -15.39 -1.87 -31.60
CA ILE A 11 -14.29 -2.52 -30.88
C ILE A 11 -14.52 -4.01 -30.74
N ARG A 12 -15.74 -4.43 -30.40
CA ARG A 12 -16.11 -5.85 -30.27
C ARG A 12 -16.03 -6.57 -31.61
N SER A 13 -16.51 -5.94 -32.68
CA SER A 13 -16.48 -6.49 -34.05
C SER A 13 -15.08 -6.53 -34.69
N ALA A 14 -14.08 -5.86 -34.09
CA ALA A 14 -12.71 -5.87 -34.61
C ALA A 14 -12.10 -7.29 -34.53
N LYS A 15 -11.79 -7.86 -35.70
CA LYS A 15 -11.17 -9.19 -35.85
C LYS A 15 -9.65 -9.09 -35.86
N SER A 16 -8.99 -10.11 -35.32
CA SER A 16 -7.55 -10.27 -35.51
C SER A 16 -7.24 -10.58 -36.98
N THR A 17 -6.04 -10.21 -37.40
CA THR A 17 -5.47 -10.54 -38.71
C THR A 17 -4.07 -11.12 -38.49
N ASP A 18 -3.35 -11.48 -39.56
CA ASP A 18 -2.01 -12.07 -39.47
C ASP A 18 -0.95 -11.11 -38.90
N ARG A 19 -1.28 -9.83 -38.74
CA ARG A 19 -0.38 -8.81 -38.19
C ARG A 19 -1.10 -7.86 -37.24
N ASP A 20 -0.32 -7.24 -36.38
CA ASP A 20 -0.77 -6.13 -35.54
C ASP A 20 -1.39 -5.02 -36.40
N TRP A 21 -2.60 -4.59 -36.04
CA TRP A 21 -3.24 -3.45 -36.70
C TRP A 21 -3.92 -2.52 -35.69
N LYS A 22 -4.10 -1.25 -36.09
CA LYS A 22 -4.53 -0.17 -35.21
C LYS A 22 -5.92 0.30 -35.58
N LEU A 23 -6.80 0.37 -34.59
CA LEU A 23 -8.12 0.97 -34.69
C LEU A 23 -8.10 2.31 -33.94
N SER A 24 -8.11 3.43 -34.67
CA SER A 24 -7.92 4.77 -34.09
C SER A 24 -9.19 5.32 -33.45
N ASP A 25 -9.08 5.83 -32.22
CA ASP A 25 -10.10 6.63 -31.53
C ASP A 25 -9.87 8.14 -31.68
N GLY A 26 -8.75 8.55 -32.27
CA GLY A 26 -8.37 9.95 -32.41
C GLY A 26 -7.61 10.48 -31.17
N GLY A 27 -7.04 11.68 -31.30
CA GLY A 27 -6.20 12.28 -30.24
C GLY A 27 -4.95 11.44 -29.90
N GLY A 28 -4.50 10.58 -30.82
CA GLY A 28 -3.40 9.63 -30.62
C GLY A 28 -3.79 8.34 -29.88
N LEU A 29 -5.04 8.18 -29.44
CA LEU A 29 -5.54 6.96 -28.80
C LEU A 29 -5.97 5.95 -29.87
N PHE A 30 -5.58 4.70 -29.70
CA PHE A 30 -5.97 3.61 -30.59
C PHE A 30 -6.00 2.28 -29.84
N LEU A 31 -6.78 1.36 -30.38
CA LEU A 31 -6.77 -0.05 -29.99
C LEU A 31 -5.81 -0.80 -30.92
N LEU A 32 -4.81 -1.45 -30.35
CA LEU A 32 -3.92 -2.37 -31.04
C LEU A 32 -4.53 -3.78 -30.98
N VAL A 33 -4.94 -4.30 -32.12
CA VAL A 33 -5.45 -5.67 -32.25
C VAL A 33 -4.29 -6.58 -32.66
N LYS A 34 -4.00 -7.58 -31.83
CA LYS A 34 -2.94 -8.56 -32.04
C LYS A 34 -3.46 -9.75 -32.86
N PRO A 35 -2.59 -10.49 -33.58
CA PRO A 35 -2.94 -11.73 -34.26
C PRO A 35 -3.55 -12.78 -33.31
N ALA A 36 -3.02 -12.87 -32.09
CA ALA A 36 -3.54 -13.74 -31.04
C ALA A 36 -4.92 -13.32 -30.47
N GLY A 37 -5.58 -12.31 -31.05
CA GLY A 37 -6.91 -11.84 -30.61
C GLY A 37 -6.88 -10.82 -29.48
N GLY A 38 -5.73 -10.60 -28.83
CA GLY A 38 -5.57 -9.61 -27.77
C GLY A 38 -5.80 -8.18 -28.27
N LYS A 39 -6.54 -7.37 -27.50
CA LYS A 39 -6.89 -5.99 -27.83
C LYS A 39 -6.30 -5.06 -26.77
N LEU A 40 -5.37 -4.19 -27.16
CA LEU A 40 -4.61 -3.35 -26.24
C LEU A 40 -4.81 -1.85 -26.51
N TRP A 41 -5.24 -1.11 -25.50
CA TRP A 41 -5.31 0.34 -25.55
C TRP A 41 -3.93 0.97 -25.47
N ARG A 42 -3.62 1.79 -26.47
CA ARG A 42 -2.35 2.50 -26.60
C ARG A 42 -2.61 3.97 -26.93
N TRP A 43 -1.82 4.85 -26.35
CA TRP A 43 -1.84 6.27 -26.66
C TRP A 43 -0.48 6.74 -27.14
N LYS A 44 -0.44 7.26 -28.37
CA LYS A 44 0.75 7.84 -29.00
C LYS A 44 0.79 9.33 -28.72
N TYR A 45 1.93 9.82 -28.23
CA TYR A 45 2.16 11.22 -27.92
C TYR A 45 3.59 11.62 -28.27
N ARG A 46 3.87 12.92 -28.24
CA ARG A 46 5.22 13.46 -28.33
C ARG A 46 5.57 14.21 -27.05
N LEU A 47 6.79 14.01 -26.59
CA LEU A 47 7.35 14.71 -25.44
C LEU A 47 8.81 15.02 -25.76
N GLN A 48 9.23 16.28 -25.61
CA GLN A 48 10.59 16.74 -25.93
C GLN A 48 11.04 16.32 -27.35
N GLY A 49 10.15 16.48 -28.34
CA GLY A 49 10.43 16.11 -29.74
C GLY A 49 10.44 14.60 -30.03
N LYS A 50 10.42 13.74 -29.01
CA LYS A 50 10.42 12.28 -29.17
C LYS A 50 9.01 11.71 -29.18
N GLU A 51 8.76 10.81 -30.11
CA GLU A 51 7.53 10.02 -30.15
C GLU A 51 7.58 8.93 -29.08
N ASN A 52 6.51 8.85 -28.30
CA ASN A 52 6.37 7.91 -27.20
C ASN A 52 5.02 7.19 -27.26
N LEU A 53 4.97 6.01 -26.67
CA LEU A 53 3.78 5.18 -26.62
C LEU A 53 3.43 4.81 -25.19
N PHE A 54 2.26 5.25 -24.73
CA PHE A 54 1.73 4.91 -23.42
C PHE A 54 0.81 3.69 -23.53
N ALA A 55 1.13 2.63 -22.78
CA ALA A 55 0.24 1.47 -22.61
C ALA A 55 -0.82 1.79 -21.57
N ILE A 56 -2.11 1.70 -21.91
CA ILE A 56 -3.21 1.97 -20.98
C ILE A 56 -3.70 0.67 -20.34
N GLY A 57 -3.96 -0.36 -21.14
CA GLY A 57 -4.46 -1.66 -20.67
C GLY A 57 -5.05 -2.49 -21.80
N GLY A 58 -5.66 -3.64 -21.46
CA GLY A 58 -6.30 -4.53 -22.42
C GLY A 58 -7.82 -4.42 -22.37
N PHE A 59 -8.49 -4.46 -23.53
CA PHE A 59 -9.93 -4.70 -23.61
C PHE A 59 -10.20 -6.20 -23.42
N PRO A 60 -11.22 -6.63 -22.66
CA PRO A 60 -12.30 -5.83 -22.07
C PRO A 60 -12.03 -5.28 -20.65
N HIS A 61 -10.90 -5.60 -20.02
CA HIS A 61 -10.59 -5.13 -18.65
C HIS A 61 -10.52 -3.61 -18.52
N VAL A 62 -10.18 -2.92 -19.60
CA VAL A 62 -10.28 -1.47 -19.74
C VAL A 62 -11.27 -1.17 -20.85
N SER A 63 -12.38 -0.54 -20.48
CA SER A 63 -13.42 -0.05 -21.40
C SER A 63 -12.92 1.12 -22.24
N LEU A 64 -13.66 1.46 -23.30
CA LEU A 64 -13.37 2.63 -24.12
C LEU A 64 -13.42 3.94 -23.30
N ALA A 65 -14.40 4.07 -22.42
CA ALA A 65 -14.56 5.23 -21.55
C ALA A 65 -13.35 5.39 -20.60
N GLU A 66 -12.92 4.29 -19.96
CA GLU A 66 -11.73 4.30 -19.11
C GLU A 66 -10.46 4.60 -19.91
N ALA A 67 -10.34 4.08 -21.14
CA ALA A 67 -9.21 4.38 -22.01
C ALA A 67 -9.12 5.87 -22.38
N ARG A 68 -10.27 6.52 -22.67
CA ARG A 68 -10.36 7.96 -22.90
C ARG A 68 -10.01 8.76 -21.65
N ALA A 69 -10.53 8.36 -20.49
CA ALA A 69 -10.17 9.01 -19.21
C ALA A 69 -8.68 8.89 -18.88
N ALA A 70 -8.09 7.70 -19.10
CA ALA A 70 -6.66 7.46 -18.92
C ALA A 70 -5.81 8.29 -19.90
N ARG A 71 -6.27 8.46 -21.14
CA ARG A 71 -5.64 9.35 -22.12
C ARG A 71 -5.60 10.79 -21.61
N GLU A 72 -6.72 11.33 -21.12
CA GLU A 72 -6.75 12.72 -20.63
C GLU A 72 -5.83 12.93 -19.42
N LYS A 73 -5.80 11.98 -18.48
CA LYS A 73 -4.85 12.00 -17.35
C LYS A 73 -3.40 11.98 -17.83
N ALA A 74 -3.06 11.08 -18.76
CA ALA A 74 -1.71 11.00 -19.34
C ALA A 74 -1.36 12.26 -20.15
N ARG A 75 -2.32 12.85 -20.85
CA ARG A 75 -2.16 14.10 -21.60
C ARG A 75 -1.86 15.28 -20.68
N ALA A 76 -2.51 15.36 -19.52
CA ALA A 76 -2.21 16.37 -18.52
C ALA A 76 -0.76 16.27 -18.00
N LEU A 77 -0.27 15.06 -17.73
CA LEU A 77 1.13 14.82 -17.34
C LEU A 77 2.12 15.23 -18.43
N VAL A 78 1.84 14.87 -19.69
CA VAL A 78 2.71 15.25 -20.82
C VAL A 78 2.77 16.76 -21.01
N LYS A 79 1.67 17.49 -20.79
CA LYS A 79 1.66 18.97 -20.82
C LYS A 79 2.57 19.59 -19.75
N GLN A 80 2.77 18.89 -18.63
CA GLN A 80 3.70 19.28 -17.56
C GLN A 80 5.14 18.82 -17.82
N GLY A 81 5.41 18.18 -18.96
CA GLY A 81 6.73 17.63 -19.27
C GLY A 81 7.00 16.26 -18.65
N ILE A 82 6.02 15.65 -17.99
CA ILE A 82 6.17 14.39 -17.26
C ILE A 82 5.82 13.20 -18.15
N HIS A 83 6.67 12.17 -18.14
CA HIS A 83 6.43 10.94 -18.87
C HIS A 83 5.41 10.05 -18.12
N PRO A 84 4.20 9.78 -18.66
CA PRO A 84 3.14 9.07 -17.91
C PRO A 84 3.52 7.67 -17.44
N ALA A 85 4.38 6.95 -18.18
CA ALA A 85 4.84 5.64 -17.74
C ALA A 85 5.77 5.70 -16.52
N HIS A 86 6.55 6.77 -16.38
CA HIS A 86 7.44 6.97 -15.23
C HIS A 86 6.61 7.33 -14.00
N GLU A 87 5.66 8.26 -14.15
CA GLU A 87 4.72 8.62 -13.08
C GLU A 87 3.99 7.38 -12.54
N ARG A 88 3.42 6.56 -13.43
CA ARG A 88 2.75 5.31 -13.04
C ARG A 88 3.68 4.36 -12.27
N ARG A 89 4.95 4.27 -12.67
CA ARG A 89 5.94 3.42 -11.97
C ARG A 89 6.22 3.97 -10.58
N GLN A 90 6.48 5.27 -10.46
CA GLN A 90 6.78 5.93 -9.18
C GLN A 90 5.59 5.82 -8.20
N VAL A 91 4.37 6.06 -8.67
CA VAL A 91 3.16 5.88 -7.83
C VAL A 91 3.03 4.43 -7.36
N LYS A 92 3.30 3.45 -8.24
CA LYS A 92 3.26 2.03 -7.86
C LYS A 92 4.32 1.72 -6.80
N GLU A 93 5.55 2.19 -6.99
CA GLU A 93 6.67 1.98 -6.06
C GLU A 93 6.37 2.59 -4.69
N ARG A 94 5.93 3.85 -4.64
CA ARG A 94 5.51 4.52 -3.40
C ARG A 94 4.39 3.76 -2.67
N ASN A 95 3.42 3.22 -3.40
CA ASN A 95 2.34 2.43 -2.81
C ASN A 95 2.83 1.09 -2.25
N LEU A 96 3.81 0.45 -2.92
CA LEU A 96 4.44 -0.77 -2.42
C LEU A 96 5.27 -0.50 -1.18
N GLU A 97 6.09 0.55 -1.18
CA GLU A 97 6.87 0.99 -0.03
C GLU A 97 5.96 1.28 1.18
N ALA A 98 4.88 2.02 0.99
CA ALA A 98 3.92 2.30 2.04
C ALA A 98 3.22 1.03 2.57
N LEU A 99 2.99 0.04 1.71
CA LEU A 99 2.43 -1.24 2.13
C LEU A 99 3.46 -2.07 2.92
N GLU A 100 4.72 -2.08 2.48
CA GLU A 100 5.81 -2.74 3.18
C GLU A 100 6.08 -2.10 4.54
N GLU A 101 6.09 -0.78 4.62
CA GLU A 101 6.24 -0.05 5.89
C GLU A 101 5.10 -0.39 6.86
N ARG A 102 3.85 -0.44 6.37
CA ARG A 102 2.70 -0.88 7.18
C ARG A 102 2.83 -2.33 7.65
N LYS A 103 3.37 -3.24 6.82
CA LYS A 103 3.62 -4.63 7.21
C LYS A 103 4.72 -4.69 8.27
N ARG A 104 5.84 -4.02 8.05
CA ARG A 104 6.96 -3.94 9.01
C ARG A 104 6.49 -3.35 10.33
N ALA A 105 5.71 -2.28 10.32
CA ALA A 105 5.16 -1.66 11.54
C ALA A 105 4.18 -2.59 12.28
N LYS A 106 3.45 -3.46 11.57
CA LYS A 106 2.62 -4.50 12.19
C LYS A 106 3.46 -5.64 12.77
N GLU A 107 4.53 -6.04 12.09
CA GLU A 107 5.45 -7.07 12.57
C GLU A 107 6.25 -6.60 13.78
N SER A 108 6.72 -5.35 13.77
CA SER A 108 7.38 -4.70 14.90
C SER A 108 6.40 -4.01 15.87
N SER A 109 5.12 -4.35 15.82
CA SER A 109 4.13 -3.82 16.75
C SER A 109 4.37 -4.33 18.16
N PHE A 110 4.05 -3.50 19.16
CA PHE A 110 4.13 -3.90 20.56
C PHE A 110 3.34 -5.18 20.82
N ALA A 111 2.15 -5.34 20.23
CA ALA A 111 1.34 -6.54 20.38
C ALA A 111 2.10 -7.81 19.98
N LYS A 112 2.84 -7.75 18.86
CA LYS A 112 3.63 -8.89 18.37
C LYS A 112 4.83 -9.19 19.26
N VAL A 113 5.57 -8.16 19.66
CA VAL A 113 6.74 -8.34 20.53
C VAL A 113 6.31 -8.81 21.93
N ALA A 114 5.28 -8.20 22.52
CA ALA A 114 4.73 -8.60 23.81
C ALA A 114 4.17 -10.03 23.78
N GLN A 115 3.51 -10.44 22.69
CA GLN A 115 3.04 -11.82 22.53
C GLN A 115 4.20 -12.81 22.46
N ALA A 116 5.25 -12.50 21.71
CA ALA A 116 6.44 -13.34 21.60
C ALA A 116 7.17 -13.44 22.95
N TYR A 117 7.38 -12.31 23.64
CA TYR A 117 7.93 -12.28 25.00
C TYR A 117 7.11 -13.13 25.97
N LEU A 118 5.78 -12.97 25.97
CA LEU A 118 4.88 -13.75 26.83
C LEU A 118 4.94 -15.26 26.51
N ALA A 119 5.14 -15.65 25.26
CA ALA A 119 5.30 -17.05 24.90
C ALA A 119 6.62 -17.64 25.43
N GLU A 120 7.71 -16.87 25.36
CA GLU A 120 9.04 -17.28 25.81
C GLU A 120 9.12 -17.45 27.33
N ILE A 121 8.52 -16.53 28.10
CA ILE A 121 8.59 -16.60 29.57
C ILE A 121 7.60 -17.60 30.17
N LYS A 122 6.56 -18.00 29.44
CA LYS A 122 5.50 -18.89 29.93
C LYS A 122 6.02 -20.23 30.45
N PRO A 123 6.94 -20.96 29.77
CA PRO A 123 7.49 -22.20 30.30
C PRO A 123 8.49 -21.99 31.44
N VAL A 124 9.11 -20.80 31.56
CA VAL A 124 10.16 -20.51 32.56
C VAL A 124 9.58 -20.13 33.91
N PHE A 125 8.45 -19.42 33.93
CA PHE A 125 7.86 -18.87 35.15
C PHE A 125 6.83 -19.81 35.77
N ALA A 126 6.74 -19.79 37.11
CA ALA A 126 5.60 -20.38 37.81
C ALA A 126 4.28 -19.78 37.30
N LEU A 127 3.25 -20.62 37.16
CA LEU A 127 1.98 -20.23 36.51
C LEU A 127 1.31 -19.00 37.14
N SER A 128 1.40 -18.86 38.47
CA SER A 128 0.86 -17.70 39.21
C SER A 128 1.60 -16.39 38.86
N SER A 129 2.93 -16.44 38.82
CA SER A 129 3.79 -15.32 38.46
C SER A 129 3.58 -14.90 37.00
N TYR A 130 3.49 -15.88 36.09
CA TYR A 130 3.17 -15.65 34.68
C TYR A 130 1.82 -14.95 34.51
N ARG A 131 0.74 -15.48 35.12
CA ARG A 131 -0.61 -14.91 35.01
C ARG A 131 -0.68 -13.47 35.53
N THR A 132 0.03 -13.18 36.62
CA THR A 132 0.09 -11.82 37.18
C THR A 132 0.74 -10.85 36.20
N LYS A 133 1.83 -11.27 35.55
CA LYS A 133 2.53 -10.47 34.54
C LYS A 133 1.70 -10.30 33.27
N GLU A 134 1.13 -11.39 32.73
CA GLU A 134 0.25 -11.36 31.56
C GLU A 134 -0.95 -10.41 31.78
N SER A 135 -1.62 -10.52 32.93
CA SER A 135 -2.74 -9.66 33.28
C SER A 135 -2.34 -8.18 33.32
N ARG A 136 -1.16 -7.87 33.88
CA ARG A 136 -0.64 -6.50 33.95
C ARG A 136 -0.34 -5.93 32.56
N ILE A 137 0.32 -6.70 31.70
CA ILE A 137 0.61 -6.31 30.31
C ILE A 137 -0.70 -6.04 29.57
N ARG A 138 -1.68 -6.96 29.65
CA ARG A 138 -2.99 -6.80 29.00
C ARG A 138 -3.79 -5.63 29.55
N LYS A 139 -3.69 -5.34 30.86
CA LYS A 139 -4.46 -4.27 31.50
C LYS A 139 -3.89 -2.88 31.21
N TYR A 140 -2.57 -2.73 31.29
CA TYR A 140 -1.93 -1.40 31.26
C TYR A 140 -1.20 -1.10 29.96
N LEU A 141 -0.52 -2.08 29.36
CA LEU A 141 0.31 -1.85 28.16
C LEU A 141 -0.49 -2.01 26.88
N SER A 142 -1.22 -3.12 26.74
CA SER A 142 -1.95 -3.45 25.51
C SER A 142 -2.92 -2.36 25.03
N PRO A 143 -3.77 -1.75 25.88
CA PRO A 143 -4.74 -0.75 25.42
C PRO A 143 -4.09 0.51 24.85
N LYS A 144 -2.87 0.83 25.27
CA LYS A 144 -2.14 2.03 24.82
C LYS A 144 -1.19 1.73 23.67
N PHE A 145 -0.59 0.53 23.63
CA PHE A 145 0.58 0.28 22.79
C PHE A 145 0.40 -0.78 21.70
N ASP A 146 -0.60 -1.67 21.78
CA ASP A 146 -0.73 -2.81 20.82
C ASP A 146 -0.74 -2.39 19.34
N GLY A 147 -1.32 -1.24 19.03
CA GLY A 147 -1.37 -0.69 17.67
C GLY A 147 -0.14 0.11 17.23
N MET A 148 0.84 0.29 18.11
CA MET A 148 2.04 1.10 17.86
C MET A 148 3.23 0.21 17.51
N PRO A 149 4.10 0.61 16.55
CA PRO A 149 5.40 -0.02 16.39
C PRO A 149 6.29 0.28 17.60
N MET A 150 7.17 -0.65 17.97
CA MET A 150 8.10 -0.49 19.10
C MET A 150 8.93 0.79 18.98
N SER A 151 9.30 1.19 17.76
CA SER A 151 10.05 2.42 17.49
C SER A 151 9.29 3.72 17.80
N ALA A 152 7.95 3.68 17.85
CA ALA A 152 7.12 4.85 18.16
C ALA A 152 6.82 4.99 19.66
N ILE A 153 7.13 3.97 20.47
CA ILE A 153 6.90 4.00 21.91
C ILE A 153 8.14 4.57 22.59
N GLY A 154 8.07 5.85 22.95
CA GLY A 154 9.15 6.55 23.65
C GLY A 154 8.69 7.17 24.95
N VAL A 155 9.56 8.00 25.54
CA VAL A 155 9.31 8.68 26.83
C VAL A 155 7.97 9.44 26.84
N LYS A 156 7.57 10.04 25.71
CA LYS A 156 6.33 10.80 25.58
C LYS A 156 5.07 9.95 25.76
N GLN A 157 5.13 8.67 25.37
CA GLN A 157 4.03 7.71 25.49
C GLN A 157 4.07 6.98 26.84
N ILE A 158 5.28 6.67 27.32
CA ILE A 158 5.49 5.91 28.55
C ILE A 158 5.17 6.75 29.79
N ARG A 159 5.60 8.02 29.85
CA ARG A 159 5.45 8.85 31.06
C ARG A 159 3.97 9.01 31.48
N PRO A 160 3.03 9.38 30.60
CA PRO A 160 1.62 9.50 30.98
C PRO A 160 1.04 8.19 31.51
N LEU A 161 1.39 7.05 30.89
CA LEU A 161 0.95 5.74 31.36
C LEU A 161 1.47 5.44 32.77
N LEU A 162 2.75 5.73 33.05
CA LEU A 162 3.31 5.48 34.38
C LEU A 162 2.66 6.36 35.45
N GLU A 163 2.32 7.62 35.14
CA GLU A 163 1.56 8.47 36.06
C GLU A 163 0.13 7.91 36.30
N GLU A 164 -0.55 7.45 35.25
CA GLU A 164 -1.86 6.76 35.35
C GLU A 164 -1.76 5.46 36.18
N CYS A 165 -0.64 4.76 36.14
CA CYS A 165 -0.44 3.56 36.96
C CYS A 165 -0.23 3.90 38.45
N LYS A 166 0.39 5.05 38.77
CA LYS A 166 0.62 5.44 40.18
C LYS A 166 -0.68 5.68 40.94
N SER A 167 -1.73 6.18 40.29
CA SER A 167 -3.05 6.35 40.92
C SER A 167 -3.72 5.02 41.30
N HIS A 168 -3.27 3.90 40.73
CA HIS A 168 -3.75 2.55 41.04
C HIS A 168 -2.91 1.82 42.10
N GLY A 169 -1.86 2.46 42.65
CA GLY A 169 -1.02 1.94 43.73
C GLY A 169 0.49 2.10 43.48
N ALA A 170 1.27 2.20 44.56
CA ALA A 170 2.70 2.51 44.50
C ALA A 170 3.53 1.51 43.68
N TRP A 171 3.17 0.22 43.71
CA TRP A 171 3.90 -0.86 43.03
C TRP A 171 3.49 -1.05 41.57
N ALA A 172 2.32 -0.56 41.16
CA ALA A 172 1.78 -0.79 39.83
C ALA A 172 2.67 -0.15 38.75
N ALA A 173 3.09 1.11 38.93
CA ALA A 173 3.97 1.80 37.99
C ALA A 173 5.37 1.16 37.90
N LEU A 174 5.94 0.71 39.01
CA LEU A 174 7.25 0.04 39.02
C LEU A 174 7.22 -1.26 38.22
N HIS A 175 6.19 -2.07 38.47
CA HIS A 175 6.00 -3.35 37.81
C HIS A 175 5.67 -3.20 36.32
N VAL A 176 4.80 -2.25 35.95
CA VAL A 176 4.50 -1.93 34.54
C VAL A 176 5.76 -1.46 33.82
N LYS A 177 6.57 -0.61 34.46
CA LYS A 177 7.87 -0.18 33.90
C LYS A 177 8.82 -1.35 33.69
N GLY A 178 8.91 -2.27 34.66
CA GLY A 178 9.75 -3.46 34.56
C GLY A 178 9.32 -4.40 33.43
N ASP A 179 8.01 -4.67 33.30
CA ASP A 179 7.48 -5.49 32.21
C ASP A 179 7.71 -4.82 30.86
N LEU A 180 7.54 -3.50 30.77
CA LEU A 180 7.80 -2.75 29.56
C LEU A 180 9.28 -2.84 29.17
N SER A 181 10.22 -2.63 30.10
CA SER A 181 11.67 -2.77 29.83
C SER A 181 12.00 -4.17 29.30
N ALA A 182 11.46 -5.21 29.94
CA ALA A 182 11.70 -6.58 29.53
C ALA A 182 11.16 -6.89 28.11
N ILE A 183 10.06 -6.27 27.70
CA ILE A 183 9.52 -6.40 26.33
C ILE A 183 10.39 -5.63 25.33
N PHE A 184 11.00 -4.52 25.71
CA PHE A 184 11.92 -3.75 24.85
C PHE A 184 13.28 -4.42 24.70
N GLU A 185 13.70 -5.21 25.69
CA GLU A 185 14.97 -5.94 25.70
C GLU A 185 14.89 -7.34 25.05
N PHE A 186 13.67 -7.81 24.73
CA PHE A 186 13.39 -9.09 24.07
C PHE A 186 13.51 -8.98 22.54
#